data_AF-A0A416H8G9-F1
#
_entry.id   AF-A0A416H8G9-F1
#
_cell.length_a   1.000
_cell.length_b   1.000
_cell.length_c   1.000
_cell.angle_alpha   90.00
_cell.angle_beta   90.00
_cell.angle_gamma   90.00
#
_symmetry.space_group_name_H-M   'P 1'
#
loop_
_entity.id
_entity.type
_entity.pdbx_description
1 polymer ?
#
loop_
_entity_poly.entity_id
_entity_poly.type
_entity_poly.pdbx_seq_one_letter_code
_entity_poly.pdbx_strand_id
1 'polypeptide(L)'
;AGIGGGSGSSSGGSGGTIEISGGTVTATSVHGAGIGGGYGYYGVGGSGGTITISGGMVMASSDRGAGIGGGIGYGYGGSGGQFTVNGNAVVFAISNQAAHIGGSSGGSEGTKKLNQGVVFEGSNGTVHGSPELPGDITIPDGSTLTVPNGSTLTVPDGTTVMNNGTITNSGTINDFSGSINGSVNGNPINNKASETAITFWKDGQKLTDGKAVYGDTVTVQVAVAQKNTRLRTAAPDQVIFRAGTTELGTETVTNGTASFSLPLTGDSWKPDSYTITAA
;
A
#
# COMPACT_ATOMS: atom_id res chain seq x y z
N ALA A 1 -5.74 -25.01 -9.93
CA ALA A 1 -5.44 -23.59 -9.72
C ALA A 1 -3.99 -23.44 -9.32
N GLY A 2 -3.43 -22.23 -9.38
CA GLY A 2 -2.14 -21.96 -8.74
C GLY A 2 -2.22 -22.18 -7.23
N ILE A 3 -3.29 -21.67 -6.61
CA ILE A 3 -3.70 -21.96 -5.22
C ILE A 3 -5.18 -22.36 -5.21
N GLY A 4 -5.51 -23.50 -4.59
CA GLY A 4 -6.89 -23.99 -4.47
C GLY A 4 -7.11 -25.34 -5.15
N GLY A 5 -8.17 -25.45 -5.94
CA GLY A 5 -8.65 -26.71 -6.49
C GLY A 5 -7.73 -27.36 -7.53
N GLY A 6 -7.60 -28.68 -7.46
CA GLY A 6 -6.81 -29.48 -8.42
C GLY A 6 -7.49 -29.66 -9.79
N SER A 7 -6.72 -30.03 -10.80
CA SER A 7 -7.27 -30.42 -12.10
C SER A 7 -7.94 -31.80 -12.05
N GLY A 8 -9.00 -32.01 -12.82
CA GLY A 8 -9.63 -33.32 -12.97
C GLY A 8 -10.01 -33.62 -14.42
N SER A 9 -10.09 -34.91 -14.74
CA SER A 9 -10.46 -35.38 -16.08
C SER A 9 -11.92 -35.06 -16.41
N SER A 10 -12.84 -35.20 -15.46
CA SER A 10 -14.27 -34.86 -15.63
C SER A 10 -14.64 -33.51 -15.01
N SER A 11 -14.16 -33.23 -13.80
CA SER A 11 -14.46 -31.98 -13.08
C SER A 11 -13.22 -31.45 -12.39
N GLY A 12 -12.98 -30.16 -12.52
CA GLY A 12 -11.97 -29.47 -11.71
C GLY A 12 -12.41 -29.40 -10.24
N GLY A 13 -11.46 -29.53 -9.33
CA GLY A 13 -11.72 -29.33 -7.90
C GLY A 13 -12.11 -27.89 -7.60
N SER A 14 -13.06 -27.69 -6.68
CA SER A 14 -13.41 -26.35 -6.19
C SER A 14 -12.27 -25.73 -5.38
N GLY A 15 -12.21 -24.40 -5.35
CA GLY A 15 -11.19 -23.64 -4.61
C GLY A 15 -11.25 -23.78 -3.09
N GLY A 16 -12.38 -24.23 -2.54
CA GLY A 16 -12.56 -24.38 -1.10
C GLY A 16 -12.56 -23.03 -0.38
N THR A 17 -12.02 -22.98 0.83
CA THR A 17 -11.80 -21.73 1.58
C THR A 17 -10.33 -21.36 1.51
N ILE A 18 -10.04 -20.17 1.00
CA ILE A 18 -8.68 -19.63 0.86
C ILE A 18 -8.61 -18.31 1.60
N GLU A 19 -7.67 -18.19 2.53
CA GLU A 19 -7.43 -16.98 3.31
C GLU A 19 -5.97 -16.55 3.17
N ILE A 20 -5.75 -15.30 2.77
CA ILE A 20 -4.43 -14.68 2.63
C ILE A 20 -4.37 -13.48 3.58
N SER A 21 -3.56 -13.61 4.62
CA SER A 21 -3.44 -12.59 5.67
C SER A 21 -2.24 -11.65 5.52
N GLY A 22 -1.34 -11.91 4.57
CA GLY A 22 -0.12 -11.12 4.39
C GLY A 22 0.91 -11.77 3.48
N GLY A 23 2.09 -11.14 3.41
CA GLY A 23 3.22 -11.59 2.60
C GLY A 23 3.10 -11.27 1.11
N THR A 24 4.04 -11.79 0.33
CA THR A 24 4.00 -11.73 -1.14
C THR A 24 3.51 -13.07 -1.68
N VAL A 25 2.37 -13.06 -2.34
CA VAL A 25 1.74 -14.24 -2.93
C VAL A 25 1.72 -14.09 -4.44
N THR A 26 2.26 -15.07 -5.16
CA THR A 26 2.17 -15.15 -6.62
C THR A 26 1.59 -16.49 -7.00
N ALA A 27 0.40 -16.49 -7.61
CA ALA A 27 -0.33 -17.67 -7.99
C ALA A 27 -0.65 -17.61 -9.50
N THR A 28 -0.07 -18.55 -10.25
CA THR A 28 -0.20 -18.58 -11.71
C THR A 28 -0.81 -19.91 -12.15
N SER A 29 -1.57 -19.89 -13.25
CA SER A 29 -2.15 -21.09 -13.84
C SER A 29 -2.33 -20.91 -15.35
N VAL A 30 -2.39 -22.00 -16.09
CA VAL A 30 -2.76 -21.95 -17.52
C VAL A 30 -4.26 -22.16 -17.69
N HIS A 31 -4.81 -23.19 -17.04
CA HIS A 31 -6.21 -23.61 -17.25
C HIS A 31 -7.11 -23.36 -16.04
N GLY A 32 -6.67 -23.73 -14.83
CA GLY A 32 -7.41 -23.40 -13.61
C GLY A 32 -7.31 -21.90 -13.30
N ALA A 33 -7.99 -21.45 -12.25
CA ALA A 33 -7.80 -20.09 -11.79
C ALA A 33 -6.36 -19.87 -11.26
N GLY A 34 -5.90 -18.62 -11.20
CA GLY A 34 -4.70 -18.26 -10.44
C GLY A 34 -4.89 -18.65 -8.97
N ILE A 35 -5.96 -18.11 -8.36
CA ILE A 35 -6.45 -18.49 -7.02
C ILE A 35 -7.91 -18.93 -7.14
N GLY A 36 -8.24 -20.14 -6.69
CA GLY A 36 -9.61 -20.66 -6.68
C GLY A 36 -9.75 -22.02 -7.36
N GLY A 37 -10.61 -22.09 -8.37
CA GLY A 37 -11.08 -23.33 -8.99
C GLY A 37 -10.09 -24.02 -9.94
N GLY A 38 -10.14 -25.35 -9.97
CA GLY A 38 -9.33 -26.21 -10.83
C GLY A 38 -9.82 -26.34 -12.26
N TYR A 39 -9.00 -26.93 -13.13
CA TYR A 39 -9.34 -27.19 -14.53
C TYR A 39 -10.11 -28.51 -14.69
N GLY A 40 -11.20 -28.52 -15.47
CA GLY A 40 -11.92 -29.73 -15.87
C GLY A 40 -11.68 -30.10 -17.33
N TYR A 41 -10.91 -31.16 -17.60
CA TYR A 41 -10.46 -31.47 -18.97
C TYR A 41 -11.62 -31.82 -19.92
N TYR A 42 -12.51 -32.73 -19.55
CA TYR A 42 -13.64 -33.16 -20.40
C TYR A 42 -15.00 -32.65 -19.89
N GLY A 43 -15.01 -31.78 -18.87
CA GLY A 43 -16.26 -31.35 -18.27
C GLY A 43 -16.18 -29.98 -17.64
N VAL A 44 -16.49 -29.89 -16.34
CA VAL A 44 -16.77 -28.62 -15.67
C VAL A 44 -15.55 -28.12 -14.90
N GLY A 45 -15.22 -26.85 -15.08
CA GLY A 45 -14.20 -26.17 -14.27
C GLY A 45 -14.63 -26.06 -12.81
N GLY A 46 -13.66 -26.14 -11.90
CA GLY A 46 -13.94 -26.00 -10.47
C GLY A 46 -14.43 -24.60 -10.12
N SER A 47 -15.37 -24.49 -9.19
CA SER A 47 -15.83 -23.19 -8.68
C SER A 47 -14.74 -22.52 -7.83
N GLY A 48 -14.73 -21.18 -7.77
CA GLY A 48 -13.72 -20.42 -7.05
C GLY A 48 -13.71 -20.59 -5.53
N GLY A 49 -14.83 -21.01 -4.93
CA GLY A 49 -14.95 -21.18 -3.49
C GLY A 49 -15.11 -19.85 -2.76
N THR A 50 -14.61 -19.76 -1.52
CA THR A 50 -14.61 -18.54 -0.71
C THR A 50 -13.18 -18.07 -0.52
N ILE A 51 -12.86 -16.90 -1.04
CA ILE A 51 -11.50 -16.34 -1.08
C ILE A 51 -11.51 -15.01 -0.32
N THR A 52 -10.69 -14.90 0.73
CA THR A 52 -10.54 -13.68 1.54
C THR A 52 -9.09 -13.23 1.56
N ILE A 53 -8.85 -11.97 1.26
CA ILE A 53 -7.53 -11.34 1.32
C ILE A 53 -7.59 -10.16 2.29
N SER A 54 -6.86 -10.27 3.40
CA SER A 54 -6.81 -9.24 4.45
C SER A 54 -5.48 -8.50 4.52
N GLY A 55 -4.44 -8.97 3.81
CA GLY A 55 -3.17 -8.27 3.75
C GLY A 55 -2.22 -8.77 2.66
N GLY A 56 -1.17 -7.99 2.40
CA GLY A 56 -0.04 -8.38 1.56
C GLY A 56 -0.16 -8.01 0.09
N MET A 57 0.85 -8.41 -0.68
CA MET A 57 0.95 -8.21 -2.13
C MET A 57 0.54 -9.51 -2.82
N VAL A 58 -0.61 -9.53 -3.49
CA VAL A 58 -1.16 -10.73 -4.14
C VAL A 58 -1.22 -10.54 -5.65
N MET A 59 -0.53 -11.40 -6.39
CA MET A 59 -0.60 -11.51 -7.84
C MET A 59 -1.23 -12.85 -8.20
N ALA A 60 -2.38 -12.81 -8.86
CA ALA A 60 -3.13 -13.98 -9.27
C ALA A 60 -3.41 -13.91 -10.78
N SER A 61 -2.81 -14.81 -11.55
CA SER A 61 -2.94 -14.80 -13.01
C SER A 61 -3.32 -16.15 -13.58
N SER A 62 -4.12 -16.13 -14.66
CA SER A 62 -4.38 -17.30 -15.46
C SER A 62 -4.51 -16.98 -16.96
N ASP A 63 -4.16 -17.93 -17.83
CA ASP A 63 -4.40 -17.73 -19.26
C ASP A 63 -5.89 -17.97 -19.62
N ARG A 64 -6.45 -19.10 -19.16
CA ARG A 64 -7.81 -19.53 -19.52
C ARG A 64 -8.83 -19.52 -18.40
N GLY A 65 -8.38 -19.75 -17.16
CA GLY A 65 -9.24 -19.64 -15.98
C GLY A 65 -9.29 -18.20 -15.49
N ALA A 66 -10.10 -17.92 -14.46
CA ALA A 66 -10.09 -16.61 -13.85
C ALA A 66 -8.74 -16.28 -13.19
N GLY A 67 -8.40 -15.00 -13.04
CA GLY A 67 -7.25 -14.62 -12.20
C GLY A 67 -7.51 -15.07 -10.76
N ILE A 68 -8.68 -14.68 -10.22
CA ILE A 68 -9.23 -15.12 -8.95
C ILE A 68 -10.67 -15.61 -9.17
N GLY A 69 -10.98 -16.84 -8.81
CA GLY A 69 -12.34 -17.39 -8.93
C GLY A 69 -12.38 -18.74 -9.65
N GLY A 70 -13.25 -18.88 -10.65
CA GLY A 70 -13.54 -20.18 -11.29
C GLY A 70 -12.46 -20.63 -12.29
N GLY A 71 -12.19 -21.93 -12.34
CA GLY A 71 -11.34 -22.54 -13.36
C GLY A 71 -12.09 -22.80 -14.67
N ILE A 72 -11.37 -22.98 -15.78
CA ILE A 72 -11.98 -23.35 -17.06
C ILE A 72 -12.37 -24.84 -17.09
N GLY A 73 -13.34 -25.19 -17.92
CA GLY A 73 -13.57 -26.56 -18.37
C GLY A 73 -13.97 -26.56 -19.84
N TYR A 74 -13.63 -27.61 -20.60
CA TYR A 74 -14.01 -27.66 -22.03
C TYR A 74 -15.51 -27.86 -22.25
N GLY A 75 -16.24 -28.35 -21.23
CA GLY A 75 -17.71 -28.34 -21.23
C GLY A 75 -18.26 -27.01 -20.73
N TYR A 76 -17.99 -26.69 -19.46
CA TYR A 76 -18.44 -25.45 -18.81
C TYR A 76 -17.37 -24.93 -17.84
N GLY A 77 -17.23 -23.62 -17.73
CA GLY A 77 -16.40 -22.97 -16.74
C GLY A 77 -17.00 -23.01 -15.34
N GLY A 78 -16.13 -22.96 -14.32
CA GLY A 78 -16.55 -22.85 -12.93
C GLY A 78 -17.03 -21.44 -12.58
N SER A 79 -17.99 -21.38 -11.66
CA SER A 79 -18.45 -20.12 -11.06
C SER A 79 -17.37 -19.44 -10.21
N GLY A 80 -17.36 -18.11 -10.15
CA GLY A 80 -16.36 -17.32 -9.43
C GLY A 80 -16.33 -17.46 -7.92
N GLY A 81 -17.44 -17.87 -7.31
CA GLY A 81 -17.53 -18.00 -5.85
C GLY A 81 -17.65 -16.66 -5.13
N GLN A 82 -17.11 -16.56 -3.93
CA GLN A 82 -17.14 -15.35 -3.11
C GLN A 82 -15.72 -14.81 -2.95
N PHE A 83 -15.51 -13.54 -3.31
CA PHE A 83 -14.23 -12.85 -3.17
C PHE A 83 -14.37 -11.65 -2.24
N THR A 84 -13.53 -11.58 -1.21
CA THR A 84 -13.52 -10.49 -0.23
C THR A 84 -12.12 -9.92 -0.08
N VAL A 85 -12.03 -8.58 -0.08
CA VAL A 85 -10.82 -7.84 0.33
C VAL A 85 -11.20 -6.94 1.49
N ASN A 86 -10.53 -7.09 2.63
CA ASN A 86 -10.92 -6.45 3.89
C ASN A 86 -9.75 -5.93 4.72
N GLY A 87 -8.64 -5.54 4.09
CA GLY A 87 -7.50 -4.98 4.80
C GLY A 87 -6.44 -4.37 3.91
N ASN A 88 -5.23 -4.22 4.44
CA ASN A 88 -4.10 -3.57 3.78
C ASN A 88 -3.45 -4.53 2.77
N ALA A 89 -4.17 -4.77 1.68
CA ALA A 89 -3.77 -5.65 0.60
C ALA A 89 -3.71 -4.90 -0.73
N VAL A 90 -2.80 -5.33 -1.60
CA VAL A 90 -2.79 -4.97 -3.02
C VAL A 90 -2.95 -6.25 -3.81
N VAL A 91 -4.01 -6.31 -4.62
CA VAL A 91 -4.38 -7.50 -5.39
C VAL A 91 -4.31 -7.18 -6.87
N PHE A 92 -3.53 -7.95 -7.61
CA PHE A 92 -3.53 -7.96 -9.07
C PHE A 92 -4.16 -9.26 -9.54
N ALA A 93 -5.33 -9.17 -10.16
CA ALA A 93 -6.02 -10.29 -10.75
C ALA A 93 -6.00 -10.15 -12.27
N ILE A 94 -5.41 -11.12 -12.97
CA ILE A 94 -5.19 -11.06 -14.41
C ILE A 94 -5.69 -12.34 -15.06
N SER A 95 -6.42 -12.19 -16.16
CA SER A 95 -6.87 -13.31 -16.98
C SER A 95 -6.92 -12.88 -18.44
N ASN A 96 -6.48 -13.74 -19.35
CA ASN A 96 -6.51 -13.43 -20.79
C ASN A 96 -7.86 -13.80 -21.44
N GLN A 97 -8.51 -14.86 -20.98
CA GLN A 97 -9.70 -15.44 -21.66
C GLN A 97 -10.94 -15.60 -20.77
N ALA A 98 -10.83 -15.37 -19.47
CA ALA A 98 -11.93 -15.38 -18.50
C ALA A 98 -11.96 -14.08 -17.67
N ALA A 99 -12.88 -13.98 -16.70
CA ALA A 99 -12.92 -12.84 -15.79
C ALA A 99 -11.61 -12.69 -15.00
N HIS A 100 -11.16 -11.46 -14.77
CA HIS A 100 -10.02 -11.19 -13.89
C HIS A 100 -10.34 -11.67 -12.46
N ILE A 101 -11.50 -11.27 -11.95
CA ILE A 101 -12.09 -11.78 -10.71
C ILE A 101 -13.52 -12.22 -11.03
N GLY A 102 -13.80 -13.51 -10.90
CA GLY A 102 -15.14 -14.06 -11.16
C GLY A 102 -15.14 -15.42 -11.84
N GLY A 103 -16.11 -15.64 -12.73
CA GLY A 103 -16.35 -16.91 -13.38
C GLY A 103 -15.48 -17.15 -14.62
N SER A 104 -15.38 -18.41 -15.03
CA SER A 104 -14.95 -18.76 -16.40
C SER A 104 -16.16 -18.93 -17.33
N SER A 105 -15.96 -19.03 -18.64
CA SER A 105 -17.04 -19.16 -19.64
C SER A 105 -18.11 -20.18 -19.26
N GLY A 106 -19.37 -19.75 -19.10
CA GLY A 106 -20.48 -20.60 -18.69
C GLY A 106 -20.68 -20.76 -17.17
N GLY A 107 -19.74 -20.26 -16.37
CA GLY A 107 -19.87 -20.10 -14.91
C GLY A 107 -20.43 -18.72 -14.55
N SER A 108 -21.05 -18.61 -13.38
CA SER A 108 -21.52 -17.32 -12.86
C SER A 108 -20.35 -16.49 -12.30
N GLU A 109 -20.42 -15.16 -12.37
CA GLU A 109 -19.39 -14.27 -11.80
C GLU A 109 -19.18 -14.43 -10.29
N GLY A 110 -20.21 -14.85 -9.55
CA GLY A 110 -20.13 -14.93 -8.09
C GLY A 110 -20.33 -13.55 -7.45
N THR A 111 -19.73 -13.32 -6.29
CA THR A 111 -19.86 -12.06 -5.53
C THR A 111 -18.50 -11.48 -5.14
N LYS A 112 -18.44 -10.15 -5.13
CA LYS A 112 -17.25 -9.37 -4.73
C LYS A 112 -17.62 -8.45 -3.58
N LYS A 113 -16.82 -8.47 -2.51
CA LYS A 113 -16.96 -7.57 -1.37
C LYS A 113 -15.62 -6.88 -1.09
N LEU A 114 -15.44 -5.71 -1.68
CA LEU A 114 -14.19 -4.93 -1.62
C LEU A 114 -14.34 -3.82 -0.57
N ASN A 115 -14.07 -4.14 0.69
CA ASN A 115 -14.26 -3.20 1.80
C ASN A 115 -13.04 -2.30 2.01
N GLN A 116 -11.84 -2.87 1.90
CA GLN A 116 -10.58 -2.17 2.09
C GLN A 116 -9.47 -2.88 1.29
N GLY A 117 -8.65 -2.10 0.57
CA GLY A 117 -7.52 -2.60 -0.21
C GLY A 117 -7.39 -1.92 -1.57
N VAL A 118 -6.32 -2.23 -2.29
CA VAL A 118 -6.12 -1.83 -3.69
C VAL A 118 -6.34 -3.05 -4.58
N VAL A 119 -7.25 -2.98 -5.53
CA VAL A 119 -7.60 -4.14 -6.38
C VAL A 119 -7.49 -3.76 -7.85
N PHE A 120 -6.64 -4.47 -8.57
CA PHE A 120 -6.49 -4.41 -10.02
C PHE A 120 -7.22 -5.60 -10.65
N GLU A 121 -8.24 -5.29 -11.44
CA GLU A 121 -8.87 -6.23 -12.37
C GLU A 121 -8.31 -5.96 -13.77
N GLY A 122 -7.31 -6.75 -14.16
CA GLY A 122 -6.52 -6.51 -15.36
C GLY A 122 -5.74 -5.20 -15.23
N SER A 123 -5.93 -4.28 -16.17
CA SER A 123 -5.28 -2.96 -16.18
C SER A 123 -6.00 -1.91 -15.33
N ASN A 124 -7.15 -2.24 -14.73
CA ASN A 124 -7.97 -1.30 -13.96
C ASN A 124 -7.83 -1.52 -12.46
N GLY A 125 -7.04 -0.67 -11.82
CA GLY A 125 -6.85 -0.58 -10.37
C GLY A 125 -7.84 0.38 -9.71
N THR A 126 -8.40 -0.01 -8.57
CA THR A 126 -9.23 0.86 -7.73
C THR A 126 -8.83 0.71 -6.26
N VAL A 127 -8.75 1.84 -5.56
CA VAL A 127 -8.63 1.89 -4.10
C VAL A 127 -10.01 1.79 -3.47
N HIS A 128 -10.17 0.88 -2.51
CA HIS A 128 -11.39 0.70 -1.75
C HIS A 128 -11.13 1.02 -0.28
N GLY A 129 -11.97 1.85 0.34
CA GLY A 129 -11.81 2.24 1.75
C GLY A 129 -10.57 3.10 1.98
N SER A 130 -9.83 2.81 3.05
CA SER A 130 -8.64 3.58 3.46
C SER A 130 -7.40 2.70 3.67
N PRO A 131 -6.91 1.95 2.67
CA PRO A 131 -5.79 1.05 2.83
C PRO A 131 -4.46 1.78 2.96
N GLU A 132 -3.56 1.14 3.69
CA GLU A 132 -2.13 1.40 3.69
C GLU A 132 -1.42 0.40 2.78
N LEU A 133 -0.49 0.86 1.94
CA LEU A 133 0.28 -0.03 1.07
C LEU A 133 1.13 -0.99 1.93
N PRO A 134 1.05 -2.32 1.71
CA PRO A 134 1.82 -3.29 2.48
C PRO A 134 3.29 -3.40 2.04
N GLY A 135 3.71 -2.65 1.03
CA GLY A 135 5.07 -2.62 0.50
C GLY A 135 5.14 -1.91 -0.85
N ASP A 136 6.30 -1.99 -1.50
CA ASP A 136 6.56 -1.38 -2.79
C ASP A 136 5.57 -1.87 -3.86
N ILE A 137 5.08 -0.94 -4.69
CA ILE A 137 4.18 -1.26 -5.79
C ILE A 137 4.68 -0.65 -7.11
N THR A 138 4.41 -1.38 -8.19
CA THR A 138 4.52 -0.86 -9.55
C THR A 138 3.13 -0.84 -10.18
N ILE A 139 2.72 0.32 -10.70
CA ILE A 139 1.54 0.45 -11.55
C ILE A 139 2.02 0.22 -12.98
N PRO A 140 1.62 -0.89 -13.65
CA PRO A 140 2.16 -1.24 -14.96
C PRO A 140 1.80 -0.22 -16.04
N ASP A 141 2.58 -0.22 -17.12
CA ASP A 141 2.25 0.54 -18.33
C ASP A 141 0.87 0.17 -18.86
N GLY A 142 0.15 1.17 -19.39
CA GLY A 142 -1.24 1.03 -19.82
C GLY A 142 -2.27 0.74 -18.72
N SER A 143 -1.85 0.64 -17.44
CA SER A 143 -2.77 0.46 -16.31
C SER A 143 -3.16 1.79 -15.67
N THR A 144 -4.33 1.82 -15.05
CA THR A 144 -4.83 2.97 -14.29
C THR A 144 -5.07 2.59 -12.84
N LEU A 145 -4.55 3.34 -11.89
CA LEU A 145 -4.96 3.29 -10.49
C LEU A 145 -5.90 4.46 -10.20
N THR A 146 -7.15 4.15 -9.87
CA THR A 146 -8.14 5.14 -9.45
C THR A 146 -8.23 5.20 -7.93
N VAL A 147 -8.16 6.40 -7.37
CA VAL A 147 -8.50 6.68 -5.97
C VAL A 147 -9.85 7.41 -5.95
N PRO A 148 -10.98 6.72 -5.70
CA PRO A 148 -12.31 7.32 -5.76
C PRO A 148 -12.57 8.35 -4.66
N ASN A 149 -13.56 9.22 -4.86
CA ASN A 149 -14.04 10.11 -3.81
C ASN A 149 -14.48 9.30 -2.57
N GLY A 150 -14.12 9.78 -1.37
CA GLY A 150 -14.36 9.07 -0.11
C GLY A 150 -13.38 7.93 0.21
N SER A 151 -12.47 7.59 -0.70
CA SER A 151 -11.39 6.61 -0.44
C SER A 151 -10.06 7.32 -0.14
N THR A 152 -9.19 6.64 0.61
CA THR A 152 -7.86 7.14 0.98
C THR A 152 -6.79 6.10 0.66
N LEU A 153 -5.75 6.47 -0.08
CA LEU A 153 -4.57 5.64 -0.24
C LEU A 153 -3.46 6.18 0.66
N THR A 154 -2.91 5.35 1.54
CA THR A 154 -1.72 5.70 2.31
C THR A 154 -0.51 4.96 1.78
N VAL A 155 0.51 5.72 1.37
CA VAL A 155 1.84 5.22 1.00
C VAL A 155 2.75 5.48 2.21
N PRO A 156 3.18 4.42 2.93
CA PRO A 156 4.04 4.57 4.10
C PRO A 156 5.40 5.17 3.78
N ASP A 157 6.08 5.63 4.83
CA ASP A 157 7.51 5.96 4.72
C ASP A 157 8.31 4.70 4.35
N GLY A 158 9.36 4.89 3.56
CA GLY A 158 10.17 3.80 3.01
C GLY A 158 9.51 2.93 1.93
N THR A 159 8.27 3.22 1.51
CA THR A 159 7.58 2.50 0.42
C THR A 159 7.73 3.21 -0.91
N THR A 160 8.12 2.50 -1.97
CA THR A 160 8.22 3.05 -3.32
C THR A 160 6.94 2.79 -4.14
N VAL A 161 6.42 3.83 -4.79
CA VAL A 161 5.39 3.70 -5.82
C VAL A 161 5.99 4.06 -7.18
N MET A 162 6.22 3.04 -8.02
CA MET A 162 6.63 3.22 -9.41
C MET A 162 5.40 3.30 -10.31
N ASN A 163 5.00 4.50 -10.73
CA ASN A 163 3.90 4.65 -11.69
C ASN A 163 4.41 4.70 -13.13
N ASN A 164 4.29 3.56 -13.83
CA ASN A 164 4.51 3.48 -15.28
C ASN A 164 3.20 3.67 -16.07
N GLY A 165 2.05 3.69 -15.40
CA GLY A 165 0.74 3.91 -15.99
C GLY A 165 0.18 5.28 -15.61
N THR A 166 -1.11 5.31 -15.24
CA THR A 166 -1.80 6.53 -14.80
C THR A 166 -2.34 6.37 -13.39
N ILE A 167 -2.16 7.38 -12.54
CA ILE A 167 -2.94 7.51 -11.30
C ILE A 167 -4.00 8.58 -11.51
N THR A 168 -5.27 8.24 -11.26
CA THR A 168 -6.38 9.19 -11.27
C THR A 168 -6.90 9.35 -9.85
N ASN A 169 -6.69 10.52 -9.26
CA ASN A 169 -7.10 10.81 -7.90
C ASN A 169 -8.36 11.68 -7.90
N SER A 170 -9.41 11.21 -7.22
CA SER A 170 -10.61 11.97 -6.82
C SER A 170 -10.89 11.87 -5.30
N GLY A 171 -10.03 11.18 -4.55
CA GLY A 171 -10.15 10.93 -3.11
C GLY A 171 -9.05 11.61 -2.31
N THR A 172 -8.30 10.86 -1.51
CA THR A 172 -7.12 11.36 -0.77
C THR A 172 -5.93 10.43 -0.98
N ILE A 173 -4.75 11.01 -1.22
CA ILE A 173 -3.48 10.26 -1.20
C ILE A 173 -2.61 10.84 -0.08
N ASN A 174 -2.27 10.01 0.89
CA ASN A 174 -1.27 10.30 1.90
C ASN A 174 0.06 9.71 1.45
N ASP A 175 0.94 10.55 0.91
CA ASP A 175 2.24 10.15 0.40
C ASP A 175 3.33 10.48 1.42
N PHE A 176 3.65 9.49 2.26
CA PHE A 176 4.74 9.58 3.23
C PHE A 176 6.07 9.06 2.69
N SER A 177 6.12 8.59 1.44
CA SER A 177 7.32 8.02 0.81
C SER A 177 8.35 9.04 0.31
N GLY A 178 8.04 10.33 0.38
CA GLY A 178 8.84 11.41 -0.20
C GLY A 178 8.41 11.79 -1.63
N SER A 179 8.08 10.83 -2.50
CA SER A 179 7.36 11.06 -3.75
C SER A 179 6.91 9.77 -4.43
N ILE A 180 5.69 9.76 -4.97
CA ILE A 180 5.28 8.84 -6.05
C ILE A 180 6.03 9.20 -7.34
N ASN A 181 6.64 8.21 -8.02
CA ASN A 181 7.34 8.41 -9.29
C ASN A 181 6.34 8.38 -10.46
N GLY A 182 6.28 9.41 -11.29
CA GLY A 182 5.38 9.50 -12.46
C GLY A 182 4.28 10.55 -12.31
N SER A 183 3.39 10.67 -13.30
CA SER A 183 2.29 11.66 -13.23
C SER A 183 1.13 11.14 -12.37
N VAL A 184 0.53 12.05 -11.59
CA VAL A 184 -0.73 11.83 -10.86
C VAL A 184 -1.73 12.84 -11.38
N ASN A 185 -2.80 12.36 -12.00
CA ASN A 185 -3.83 13.18 -12.64
C ASN A 185 -5.02 13.38 -11.69
N GLY A 186 -5.68 14.52 -11.81
CA GLY A 186 -6.80 14.92 -10.95
C GLY A 186 -6.39 16.00 -9.94
N ASN A 187 -7.38 16.47 -9.18
CA ASN A 187 -7.17 17.54 -8.19
C ASN A 187 -7.66 17.16 -6.77
N PRO A 188 -6.98 16.25 -6.04
CA PRO A 188 -7.28 16.07 -4.62
C PRO A 188 -6.04 16.07 -3.70
N ILE A 189 -6.32 16.09 -2.40
CA ILE A 189 -5.39 16.32 -1.29
C ILE A 189 -4.26 15.29 -1.32
N ASN A 190 -3.11 15.71 -1.83
CA ASN A 190 -1.85 14.98 -1.75
C ASN A 190 -1.12 15.44 -0.49
N ASN A 191 -1.43 14.80 0.64
CA ASN A 191 -0.67 15.05 1.87
C ASN A 191 0.73 14.48 1.66
N LYS A 192 1.74 15.33 1.48
CA LYS A 192 3.14 14.91 1.50
C LYS A 192 3.73 15.20 2.86
N ALA A 193 4.54 14.31 3.42
CA ALA A 193 5.32 14.63 4.61
C ALA A 193 6.03 15.99 4.43
N SER A 194 5.99 16.85 5.45
CA SER A 194 6.78 18.09 5.44
C SER A 194 8.25 17.68 5.34
N GLU A 195 8.98 18.21 4.36
CA GLU A 195 10.44 18.07 4.37
C GLU A 195 10.98 18.84 5.58
N THR A 196 11.53 18.11 6.55
CA THR A 196 12.17 18.66 7.73
C THR A 196 13.69 18.48 7.61
N ALA A 197 14.39 19.57 7.31
CA ALA A 197 15.86 19.57 7.37
C ALA A 197 16.30 19.98 8.78
N ILE A 198 16.74 19.01 9.59
CA ILE A 198 17.26 19.26 10.94
C ILE A 198 18.72 19.71 10.84
N THR A 199 19.03 20.80 11.52
CA THR A 199 20.39 21.31 11.71
C THR A 199 20.63 21.59 13.19
N PHE A 200 21.86 21.35 13.63
CA PHE A 200 22.27 21.59 15.01
C PHE A 200 23.17 22.83 15.06
N TRP A 201 22.97 23.68 16.05
CA TRP A 201 23.71 24.91 16.23
C TRP A 201 24.17 25.07 17.67
N LYS A 202 25.34 25.66 17.88
CA LYS A 202 25.86 26.05 19.19
C LYS A 202 26.49 27.42 19.08
N ASP A 203 26.14 28.34 19.98
CA ASP A 203 26.69 29.70 20.02
C ASP A 203 26.67 30.43 18.65
N GLY A 204 25.61 30.21 17.87
CA GLY A 204 25.43 30.78 16.53
C GLY A 204 26.21 30.08 15.40
N GLN A 205 26.94 29.00 15.68
CA GLN A 205 27.66 28.20 14.69
C GLN A 205 26.96 26.88 14.42
N LYS A 206 26.86 26.50 13.13
CA LYS A 206 26.30 25.22 12.71
C LYS A 206 27.27 24.09 13.03
N LEU A 207 26.81 23.07 13.73
CA LEU A 207 27.54 21.84 14.00
C LEU A 207 27.46 20.95 12.76
N THR A 208 28.55 20.86 11.99
CA THR A 208 28.60 20.13 10.72
C THR A 208 28.95 18.65 10.89
N ASP A 209 29.61 18.27 11.98
CA ASP A 209 29.96 16.88 12.32
C ASP A 209 28.97 16.23 13.30
N GLY A 210 27.94 16.97 13.72
CA GLY A 210 26.90 16.51 14.64
C GLY A 210 27.38 16.26 16.08
N LYS A 211 28.56 16.80 16.47
CA LYS A 211 29.11 16.60 17.80
C LYS A 211 28.85 17.79 18.71
N ALA A 212 28.53 17.51 19.96
CA ALA A 212 28.40 18.48 21.04
C ALA A 212 28.98 17.88 22.33
N VAL A 213 29.26 18.73 23.32
CA VAL A 213 29.84 18.32 24.60
C VAL A 213 28.74 18.21 25.64
N TYR A 214 28.82 17.21 26.53
CA TYR A 214 27.94 17.14 27.69
C TYR A 214 28.05 18.42 28.53
N GLY A 215 26.91 18.99 28.90
CA GLY A 215 26.83 20.32 29.52
C GLY A 215 26.53 21.46 28.54
N ASP A 216 26.66 21.24 27.23
CA ASP A 216 26.28 22.22 26.22
C ASP A 216 24.76 22.38 26.12
N THR A 217 24.33 23.54 25.66
CA THR A 217 22.99 23.74 25.11
C THR A 217 23.10 23.87 23.59
N VAL A 218 22.43 22.97 22.87
CA VAL A 218 22.40 22.95 21.42
C VAL A 218 21.04 23.43 20.93
N THR A 219 21.02 24.30 19.93
CA THR A 219 19.78 24.65 19.22
C THR A 219 19.54 23.64 18.11
N VAL A 220 18.44 22.90 18.21
CA VAL A 220 17.93 22.04 17.15
C VAL A 220 17.00 22.90 16.29
N GLN A 221 17.42 23.23 15.08
CA GLN A 221 16.63 24.01 14.15
C GLN A 221 16.13 23.10 13.03
N VAL A 222 14.84 23.19 12.73
CA VAL A 222 14.25 22.55 11.57
C VAL A 222 13.77 23.60 10.57
N ALA A 223 14.19 23.45 9.32
CA ALA A 223 13.55 24.16 8.21
C ALA A 223 12.32 23.36 7.79
N VAL A 224 11.16 24.03 7.77
CA VAL A 224 9.88 23.45 7.38
C VAL A 224 9.50 24.02 6.02
N ALA A 225 9.63 23.19 4.98
CA ALA A 225 8.97 23.48 3.72
C ALA A 225 7.50 23.10 3.87
N GLN A 226 6.62 24.07 4.12
CA GLN A 226 5.18 23.79 4.24
C GLN A 226 4.67 23.16 2.94
N LYS A 227 4.36 21.87 2.99
CA LYS A 227 3.57 21.18 1.97
C LYS A 227 2.13 21.07 2.51
N ASN A 228 1.15 21.34 1.66
CA ASN A 228 -0.28 21.30 2.01
C ASN A 228 -0.64 19.93 2.63
N THR A 229 -0.72 19.88 3.96
CA THR A 229 -1.04 18.65 4.71
C THR A 229 -2.18 18.87 5.70
N ARG A 230 -3.16 17.95 5.65
CA ARG A 230 -4.27 17.82 6.61
C ARG A 230 -4.05 16.74 7.68
N LEU A 231 -3.01 15.91 7.53
CA LEU A 231 -2.58 14.95 8.55
C LEU A 231 -1.21 15.38 9.05
N ARG A 232 -1.19 15.97 10.24
CA ARG A 232 0.00 16.41 10.94
C ARG A 232 -0.06 15.79 12.33
N THR A 233 1.06 15.25 12.82
CA THR A 233 1.18 14.85 14.23
C THR A 233 1.18 16.10 15.10
N ALA A 234 1.85 17.16 14.64
CA ALA A 234 1.82 18.48 15.23
C ALA A 234 0.58 19.28 14.80
N ALA A 235 0.16 20.27 15.59
CA ALA A 235 -0.89 21.21 15.15
C ALA A 235 -0.41 22.04 13.93
N PRO A 236 -1.32 22.77 13.25
CA PRO A 236 -0.92 23.73 12.21
C PRO A 236 0.18 24.67 12.73
N ASP A 237 1.17 24.93 11.88
CA ASP A 237 2.34 25.76 12.19
C ASP A 237 3.12 25.31 13.44
N GLN A 238 3.10 24.02 13.79
CA GLN A 238 3.92 23.46 14.86
C GLN A 238 4.83 22.34 14.37
N VAL A 239 5.88 22.08 15.15
CA VAL A 239 6.80 20.94 15.01
C VAL A 239 6.95 20.28 16.38
N ILE A 240 6.83 18.96 16.44
CA ILE A 240 7.15 18.16 17.62
C ILE A 240 8.56 17.59 17.47
N PHE A 241 9.46 17.94 18.40
CA PHE A 241 10.81 17.40 18.49
C PHE A 241 10.83 16.15 19.37
N ARG A 242 11.54 15.11 18.94
CA ARG A 242 11.66 13.83 19.66
C ARG A 242 13.10 13.32 19.72
N ALA A 243 13.43 12.60 20.79
CA ALA A 243 14.61 11.73 20.88
C ALA A 243 14.13 10.28 20.96
N GLY A 244 14.32 9.51 19.90
CA GLY A 244 13.67 8.20 19.76
C GLY A 244 12.15 8.33 19.85
N THR A 245 11.52 7.63 20.81
CA THR A 245 10.07 7.71 21.06
C THR A 245 9.66 8.84 22.02
N THR A 246 10.62 9.45 22.71
CA THR A 246 10.36 10.45 23.74
C THR A 246 10.16 11.82 23.12
N GLU A 247 9.05 12.48 23.45
CA GLU A 247 8.80 13.86 23.08
C GLU A 247 9.66 14.81 23.91
N LEU A 248 10.40 15.68 23.23
CA LEU A 248 11.26 16.69 23.84
C LEU A 248 10.53 18.02 24.02
N GLY A 249 9.71 18.39 23.04
CA GLY A 249 8.96 19.64 23.04
C GLY A 249 8.24 19.89 21.72
N THR A 250 7.37 20.91 21.73
CA THR A 250 6.63 21.37 20.56
C THR A 250 6.90 22.85 20.34
N GLU A 251 7.24 23.25 19.11
CA GLU A 251 7.59 24.64 18.78
C GLU A 251 6.78 25.15 17.59
N THR A 252 6.52 26.46 17.58
CA THR A 252 5.82 27.13 16.48
C THR A 252 6.77 27.43 15.33
N VAL A 253 6.33 27.16 14.10
CA VAL A 253 7.02 27.50 12.86
C VAL A 253 6.88 28.99 12.60
N THR A 254 8.01 29.71 12.61
CA THR A 254 8.09 31.13 12.28
C THR A 254 9.02 31.31 11.08
N ASN A 255 8.56 32.02 10.04
CA ASN A 255 9.32 32.25 8.80
C ASN A 255 9.89 30.97 8.16
N GLY A 256 9.13 29.87 8.21
CA GLY A 256 9.55 28.58 7.65
C GLY A 256 10.56 27.80 8.52
N THR A 257 10.78 28.20 9.77
CA THR A 257 11.69 27.50 10.69
C THR A 257 11.07 27.31 12.08
N ALA A 258 11.36 26.20 12.74
CA ALA A 258 11.11 26.03 14.18
C ALA A 258 12.43 25.68 14.87
N SER A 259 12.65 26.17 16.08
CA SER A 259 13.91 26.00 16.82
C SER A 259 13.63 25.58 18.25
N PHE A 260 14.26 24.49 18.69
CA PHE A 260 14.17 23.96 20.04
C PHE A 260 15.53 24.03 20.74
N SER A 261 15.55 24.55 21.96
CA SER A 261 16.77 24.63 22.77
C SER A 261 16.93 23.36 23.60
N LEU A 262 17.98 22.59 23.33
CA LEU A 262 18.22 21.30 23.96
C LEU A 262 19.45 21.35 24.89
N PRO A 263 19.26 21.41 26.21
CA PRO A 263 20.36 21.27 27.17
C PRO A 263 20.79 19.81 27.29
N LEU A 264 22.05 19.51 26.95
CA LEU A 264 22.66 18.18 27.02
C LEU A 264 23.16 17.87 28.43
N THR A 265 22.23 17.80 29.38
CA THR A 265 22.51 17.58 30.81
C THR A 265 21.62 16.52 31.42
N GLY A 266 22.04 15.95 32.55
CA GLY A 266 21.27 14.96 33.29
C GLY A 266 21.37 13.55 32.72
N ASP A 267 20.60 12.62 33.29
CA ASP A 267 20.70 11.20 32.96
C ASP A 267 20.28 10.86 31.52
N SER A 268 19.42 11.67 30.92
CA SER A 268 18.92 11.47 29.55
C SER A 268 19.95 11.74 28.46
N TRP A 269 21.04 12.47 28.77
CA TRP A 269 22.01 12.97 27.80
C TRP A 269 23.45 12.61 28.14
N LYS A 270 23.68 11.47 28.80
CA LYS A 270 25.05 10.97 29.02
C LYS A 270 25.82 10.88 27.69
N PRO A 271 27.15 11.05 27.67
CA PRO A 271 27.92 11.00 26.43
C PRO A 271 27.67 9.70 25.62
N ASP A 272 26.90 9.82 24.54
CA ASP A 272 26.52 8.74 23.61
C ASP A 272 25.95 9.33 22.30
N SER A 273 25.54 8.47 21.37
CA SER A 273 24.88 8.83 20.12
C SER A 273 23.36 8.90 20.31
N TYR A 274 22.76 10.00 19.86
CA TYR A 274 21.32 10.24 19.94
C TYR A 274 20.75 10.61 18.58
N THR A 275 19.58 10.08 18.26
CA THR A 275 18.83 10.46 17.05
C THR A 275 17.69 11.40 17.43
N ILE A 276 17.71 12.59 16.83
CA ILE A 276 16.64 13.59 16.98
C ILE A 276 15.77 13.58 15.73
N THR A 277 14.46 13.56 15.92
CA THR A 277 13.47 13.65 14.83
C THR A 277 12.52 14.82 15.05
N ALA A 278 11.88 15.28 13.97
CA ALA A 278 10.93 16.39 13.97
C ALA A 278 9.76 16.06 13.04
N ALA A 279 8.52 16.26 13.51
CA ALA A 279 7.28 15.94 12.79
C ALA A 279 6.20 17.02 12.95
#